data_AF-A0A3B9HDY3-F1
#
_entry.id   AF-A0A3B9HDY3-F1
#
_cell.length_a   1.000
_cell.length_b   1.000
_cell.length_c   1.000
_cell.angle_alpha   90.00
_cell.angle_beta   90.00
_cell.angle_gamma   90.00
#
_symmetry.space_group_name_H-M   'P 1'
#
loop_
_entity.id
_entity.type
_entity.pdbx_description
1 polymer ?
#
loop_
_entity_poly.entity_id
_entity_poly.type
_entity_poly.pdbx_seq_one_letter_code
_entity_poly.pdbx_strand_id
1 'polypeptide(L)'
;MKIILAGIEYVGTTTMANLISEWKENVMGEPFFMGLIHDHSKIPHTSGHPDDTNLEEQQQILNLSPKLKEMYHRYGMYYHIHHYVQEDDLTIGFHIEESILARKYYGYGLPGDQFDRE
;
A
#
# COMPACT_ATOMS: atom_id res chain seq x y z
N MET A 1 -0.39 -5.96 -17.65
CA MET A 1 0.49 -6.65 -16.66
C MET A 1 0.08 -6.25 -15.25
N LYS A 2 -0.10 -7.18 -14.31
CA LYS A 2 -0.54 -6.87 -12.95
C LYS A 2 0.58 -7.18 -11.96
N ILE A 3 1.12 -6.18 -11.28
CA ILE A 3 2.25 -6.32 -10.35
C ILE A 3 1.83 -5.87 -8.95
N ILE A 4 2.12 -6.73 -7.97
CA ILE A 4 2.09 -6.37 -6.54
C ILE A 4 3.53 -6.45 -6.03
N LEU A 5 4.05 -5.34 -5.53
CA LEU A 5 5.32 -5.30 -4.81
C LEU A 5 5.07 -5.45 -3.31
N ALA A 6 5.39 -6.63 -2.79
CA ALA A 6 5.30 -6.93 -1.36
C ALA A 6 6.67 -6.81 -0.68
N GLY A 7 6.69 -6.22 0.51
CA GLY A 7 7.91 -6.09 1.32
C GLY A 7 7.60 -5.44 2.67
N ILE A 8 8.52 -5.49 3.64
CA ILE A 8 8.35 -4.73 4.88
C ILE A 8 8.74 -3.25 4.67
N GLU A 9 8.73 -2.46 5.73
CA GLU A 9 9.15 -1.06 5.71
C GLU A 9 10.58 -0.94 5.17
N TYR A 10 10.83 0.05 4.31
CA TYR A 10 12.17 0.44 3.83
C TYR A 10 12.98 -0.60 3.03
N VAL A 11 12.35 -1.66 2.50
CA VAL A 11 13.04 -2.63 1.62
C VAL A 11 13.12 -2.20 0.14
N GLY A 12 12.75 -0.96 -0.17
CA GLY A 12 12.91 -0.39 -1.51
C GLY A 12 11.76 -0.65 -2.48
N THR A 13 10.56 -1.00 -2.02
CA THR A 13 9.41 -1.22 -2.90
C THR A 13 9.02 0.04 -3.69
N THR A 14 9.11 1.23 -3.08
CA THR A 14 8.89 2.51 -3.77
C THR A 14 9.92 2.76 -4.87
N THR A 15 11.20 2.52 -4.59
CA THR A 15 12.27 2.62 -5.59
C THR A 15 12.04 1.65 -6.74
N MET A 16 11.70 0.39 -6.44
CA MET A 16 11.42 -0.62 -7.45
C MET A 16 10.19 -0.28 -8.29
N ALA A 17 9.11 0.24 -7.69
CA ALA A 17 7.90 0.64 -8.40
C ALA A 17 8.20 1.74 -9.43
N ASN A 18 8.93 2.78 -9.02
CA ASN A 18 9.32 3.87 -9.92
C ASN A 18 10.17 3.35 -11.09
N LEU A 19 11.16 2.49 -10.81
CA LEU A 19 12.00 1.89 -11.86
C LEU A 19 11.21 1.00 -12.82
N ILE A 20 10.24 0.23 -12.32
CA ILE A 20 9.36 -0.60 -13.15
C ILE A 20 8.43 0.27 -14.00
N SER A 21 7.90 1.36 -13.45
CA SER A 21 7.05 2.31 -14.17
C SER A 21 7.83 2.97 -15.31
N GLU A 22 9.01 3.50 -15.03
CA GLU A 22 9.91 4.09 -16.03
C GLU A 22 10.31 3.07 -17.10
N TRP A 23 10.69 1.85 -16.68
CA TRP A 23 11.05 0.78 -17.61
C TRP A 23 9.89 0.44 -18.54
N LYS A 24 8.66 0.29 -18.02
CA LYS A 24 7.49 -0.04 -18.83
C LYS A 24 7.23 1.04 -19.87
N GLU A 25 7.22 2.30 -19.45
CA GLU A 25 6.99 3.43 -20.35
C GLU A 25 8.05 3.48 -21.45
N ASN A 26 9.32 3.27 -21.12
CA ASN A 26 10.42 3.27 -22.09
C ASN A 26 10.38 2.09 -23.08
N VAL A 27 9.94 0.89 -22.64
CA VAL A 27 9.95 -0.32 -23.47
C VAL A 27 8.67 -0.50 -24.27
N MET A 28 7.53 -0.18 -23.67
CA MET A 28 6.20 -0.41 -24.25
C MET A 28 5.63 0.85 -24.91
N GLY A 29 6.16 2.03 -24.60
CA GLY A 29 5.65 3.32 -25.09
C GLY A 29 4.40 3.81 -24.36
N GLU A 30 4.00 3.15 -23.27
CA GLU A 30 2.82 3.49 -22.48
C GLU A 30 3.06 3.23 -20.98
N PRO A 31 2.66 4.15 -20.08
CA PRO A 31 2.79 3.96 -18.64
C PRO A 31 1.77 2.92 -18.14
N PHE A 32 1.87 2.49 -16.89
CA PHE A 32 0.75 1.77 -16.25
C PHE A 32 -0.54 2.60 -16.35
N PHE A 33 -1.69 1.97 -16.15
CA PHE A 33 -3.00 2.58 -16.28
C PHE A 33 -3.06 3.93 -15.57
N MET A 34 -3.37 4.98 -16.34
CA MET A 34 -3.37 6.39 -15.90
C MET A 34 -2.04 6.96 -15.35
N GLY A 35 -0.93 6.24 -15.50
CA GLY A 35 0.38 6.62 -14.96
C GLY A 35 0.50 6.46 -13.45
N LEU A 36 -0.28 5.57 -12.84
CA LEU A 36 -0.41 5.50 -11.38
C LEU A 36 0.37 4.34 -10.75
N ILE A 37 0.92 4.60 -9.55
CA ILE A 37 1.52 3.61 -8.65
C ILE A 37 0.68 3.52 -7.39
N HIS A 38 -0.12 2.47 -7.19
CA HIS A 38 -1.00 2.42 -6.02
C HIS A 38 -0.21 2.01 -4.76
N ASP A 39 0.26 2.98 -3.95
CA ASP A 39 1.02 2.76 -2.72
C ASP A 39 0.30 3.19 -1.42
N HIS A 40 -0.90 3.74 -1.54
CA HIS A 40 -1.91 4.03 -0.51
C HIS A 40 -2.23 2.87 0.45
N SER A 41 -1.73 1.67 0.15
CA SER A 41 -1.80 0.47 0.99
C SER A 41 -0.50 0.15 1.72
N LYS A 42 0.39 1.13 1.87
CA LYS A 42 1.69 0.97 2.52
C LYS A 42 1.78 1.84 3.76
N ILE A 43 2.27 1.29 4.86
CA ILE A 43 2.60 2.03 6.08
C ILE A 43 4.12 1.84 6.33
N PRO A 44 4.87 2.85 6.82
CA PRO A 44 4.44 4.13 7.36
C PRO A 44 4.23 5.26 6.35
N HIS A 45 4.69 5.11 5.11
CA HIS A 45 4.48 6.10 4.07
C HIS A 45 3.29 5.69 3.21
N THR A 46 2.19 6.41 3.35
CA THR A 46 0.99 6.24 2.52
C THR A 46 0.65 7.58 1.92
N SER A 47 0.47 7.65 0.61
CA SER A 47 -0.02 8.86 -0.03
C SER A 47 -1.07 8.53 -1.08
N GLY A 48 -1.53 9.61 -1.71
CA GLY A 48 -2.51 9.72 -2.75
C GLY A 48 -1.94 9.55 -4.16
N HIS A 49 -2.79 9.88 -5.13
CA HIS A 49 -2.37 10.28 -6.46
C HIS A 49 -2.90 11.70 -6.65
N PRO A 50 -2.05 12.74 -6.54
CA PRO A 50 -0.58 12.71 -6.45
C PRO A 50 -0.02 12.30 -5.07
N ASP A 51 1.26 11.91 -5.03
CA ASP A 51 2.03 11.70 -3.80
C ASP A 51 2.50 13.04 -3.22
N ASP A 52 1.58 13.79 -2.61
CA ASP A 52 1.80 15.14 -2.08
C ASP A 52 1.57 15.27 -0.57
N THR A 53 1.42 14.14 0.13
CA THR A 53 1.22 14.12 1.58
C THR A 53 2.50 14.54 2.29
N ASN A 54 2.43 15.62 3.06
CA ASN A 54 3.59 16.15 3.78
C ASN A 54 3.89 15.39 5.08
N LEU A 55 5.04 15.67 5.71
CA LEU A 55 5.48 14.96 6.92
C LEU A 55 4.49 15.09 8.09
N GLU A 56 3.83 16.23 8.24
CA GLU A 56 2.82 16.44 9.28
C GLU A 56 1.61 15.54 9.03
N GLU A 57 1.11 15.49 7.79
CA GLU A 57 -0.03 14.65 7.40
C GLU A 57 0.30 13.16 7.51
N GLN A 58 1.50 12.73 7.10
CA GLN A 58 2.00 11.37 7.35
C GLN A 58 1.95 11.05 8.85
N GLN A 59 2.42 11.98 9.70
CA GLN A 59 2.40 11.79 11.15
C GLN A 59 0.97 11.74 11.72
N GLN A 60 0.04 12.51 11.17
CA GLN A 60 -1.38 12.44 11.55
C GLN A 60 -1.97 11.06 11.25
N ILE A 61 -1.68 10.47 10.08
CA ILE A 61 -2.10 9.11 9.72
C ILE A 61 -1.47 8.08 10.66
N LEU A 62 -0.17 8.22 10.95
CA LEU A 62 0.53 7.33 11.89
C LEU A 62 0.01 7.44 13.32
N ASN A 63 -0.48 8.60 13.73
CA ASN A 63 -1.05 8.85 15.04
C ASN A 63 -2.52 8.41 15.19
N LEU A 64 -3.16 7.96 14.10
CA LEU A 64 -4.49 7.38 14.19
C LEU A 64 -4.52 6.22 15.19
N SER A 65 -5.62 6.15 15.96
CA SER A 65 -5.88 4.99 16.81
C SER A 65 -5.87 3.70 15.97
N PRO A 66 -5.57 2.55 16.56
CA PRO A 66 -5.46 1.30 15.81
C PRO A 66 -6.71 0.99 14.97
N LYS A 67 -7.91 1.28 15.51
CA LYS A 67 -9.18 1.11 14.79
C LYS A 67 -9.32 2.04 13.58
N LEU A 68 -8.97 3.32 13.74
CA LEU A 68 -9.08 4.30 12.64
C LEU A 68 -8.05 4.02 11.55
N LYS A 69 -6.83 3.62 11.94
CA LYS A 69 -5.78 3.22 11.01
C LYS A 69 -6.18 1.98 10.20
N GLU A 70 -6.79 0.98 10.84
CA GLU A 70 -7.36 -0.19 10.17
C GLU A 70 -8.44 0.20 9.15
N MET A 71 -9.39 1.05 9.54
CA MET A 71 -10.44 1.52 8.63
C MET A 71 -9.89 2.26 7.41
N TYR A 72 -8.95 3.19 7.62
CA TYR A 72 -8.30 3.94 6.55
C TYR A 72 -7.58 3.00 5.58
N HIS A 73 -6.76 2.11 6.11
CA HIS A 73 -5.89 1.27 5.31
C HIS A 73 -6.66 0.16 4.56
N ARG A 74 -7.60 -0.52 5.21
CA ARG A 74 -8.43 -1.55 4.56
C ARG A 74 -9.39 -0.97 3.54
N TYR A 75 -9.82 0.28 3.69
CA TYR A 75 -10.60 0.95 2.65
C TYR A 75 -9.77 1.13 1.37
N GLY A 76 -8.54 1.63 1.48
CA GLY A 76 -7.61 1.73 0.35
C GLY A 76 -7.39 0.37 -0.34
N MET A 77 -7.17 -0.67 0.46
CA MET A 77 -7.05 -2.03 -0.07
C MET A 77 -8.33 -2.49 -0.79
N TYR A 78 -9.49 -2.41 -0.15
CA TYR A 78 -10.75 -2.86 -0.73
C TYR A 78 -11.06 -2.14 -2.04
N TYR A 79 -10.82 -0.83 -2.10
CA TYR A 79 -10.97 -0.04 -3.31
C TYR A 79 -10.08 -0.56 -4.45
N HIS A 80 -8.79 -0.78 -4.18
CA HIS A 80 -7.83 -1.20 -5.19
C HIS A 80 -7.93 -2.69 -5.59
N ILE A 81 -8.60 -3.55 -4.82
CA ILE A 81 -8.93 -4.93 -5.26
C ILE A 81 -9.79 -4.93 -6.52
N HIS A 82 -10.50 -3.85 -6.83
CA HIS A 82 -11.28 -3.76 -8.05
C HIS A 82 -10.43 -3.38 -9.27
N HIS A 83 -9.19 -2.88 -9.10
CA HIS A 83 -8.32 -2.45 -10.20
C HIS A 83 -7.79 -3.61 -11.07
N TYR A 84 -7.99 -4.85 -10.64
CA TYR A 84 -7.67 -6.02 -11.48
C TYR A 84 -8.53 -6.12 -12.75
N VAL A 85 -9.60 -5.33 -12.88
CA VAL A 85 -10.37 -5.20 -14.13
C VAL A 85 -9.68 -4.33 -15.20
N GLN A 86 -8.69 -3.52 -14.82
CA GLN A 86 -7.96 -2.66 -15.76
C GLN A 86 -6.99 -3.48 -16.64
N GLU A 87 -6.41 -2.88 -17.68
CA GLU A 87 -5.45 -3.53 -18.58
C GLU A 87 -4.12 -3.93 -17.89
N ASP A 88 -3.63 -3.09 -17.00
CA ASP A 88 -2.45 -3.31 -16.18
C ASP A 88 -2.60 -2.60 -14.82
N ASP A 89 -1.69 -2.86 -13.89
CA ASP A 89 -1.72 -2.30 -12.53
C ASP A 89 -0.34 -2.46 -11.90
N LEU A 90 0.10 -1.41 -11.20
CA LEU A 90 1.29 -1.43 -10.36
C LEU A 90 0.91 -1.00 -8.95
N THR A 91 0.85 -1.95 -8.03
CA THR A 91 0.52 -1.72 -6.63
C THR A 91 1.71 -2.03 -5.73
N ILE A 92 1.93 -1.19 -4.72
CA ILE A 92 2.80 -1.45 -3.58
C ILE A 92 1.93 -1.79 -2.37
N GLY A 93 2.20 -2.95 -1.78
CA GLY A 93 1.55 -3.39 -0.54
C GLY A 93 0.58 -4.56 -0.73
N PHE A 94 -0.62 -4.43 -0.20
CA PHE A 94 -1.71 -5.44 -0.16
C PHE A 94 -1.51 -6.74 0.61
N HIS A 95 -0.30 -7.26 0.73
CA HIS A 95 -0.09 -8.62 1.19
C HIS A 95 0.49 -8.67 2.61
N ILE A 96 1.75 -8.26 2.77
CA ILE A 96 2.47 -8.35 4.05
C ILE A 96 1.89 -7.34 5.06
N GLU A 97 1.40 -6.23 4.54
CA GLU A 97 0.81 -5.12 5.28
C GLU A 97 -0.41 -5.56 6.09
N GLU A 98 -1.25 -6.43 5.53
CA GLU A 98 -2.42 -6.99 6.22
C GLU A 98 -2.10 -8.33 6.89
N SER A 99 -1.39 -9.23 6.22
CA SER A 99 -1.17 -10.59 6.74
C SER A 99 -0.23 -10.62 7.96
N ILE A 100 0.73 -9.69 8.03
CA ILE A 100 1.78 -9.64 9.06
C ILE A 100 1.73 -8.31 9.83
N LEU A 101 1.80 -7.17 9.15
CA LEU A 101 1.97 -5.87 9.82
C LEU A 101 0.69 -5.33 10.47
N ALA A 102 -0.49 -5.89 10.16
CA ALA A 102 -1.73 -5.56 10.83
C ALA A 102 -1.65 -5.71 12.37
N ARG A 103 -0.94 -6.74 12.88
CA ARG A 103 -0.72 -6.91 14.34
C ARG A 103 0.07 -5.74 14.92
N LYS A 104 1.08 -5.24 14.19
CA LYS A 104 1.91 -4.10 14.58
C LYS A 104 1.12 -2.78 14.55
N TYR A 105 0.32 -2.54 13.52
CA TYR A 105 -0.32 -1.22 13.32
C TYR A 105 -1.74 -1.09 13.87
N TYR A 106 -2.48 -2.20 13.95
CA TYR A 106 -3.87 -2.21 14.42
C TYR A 106 -4.06 -2.89 15.77
N GLY A 107 -3.04 -3.59 16.28
CA GLY A 107 -3.14 -4.32 17.54
C GLY A 107 -4.11 -5.51 17.51
N TYR A 108 -4.49 -6.02 16.33
CA TYR A 108 -5.34 -7.21 16.21
C TYR A 108 -4.51 -8.51 16.25
N GLY A 109 -5.10 -9.59 16.77
CA GLY A 109 -4.45 -10.91 16.83
C GLY A 109 -3.27 -10.99 17.79
N LEU A 110 -3.31 -10.20 18.86
CA LEU A 110 -2.45 -10.35 20.02
C LEU A 110 -2.97 -11.48 20.93
N PRO A 111 -2.13 -12.06 21.81
CA PRO A 111 -2.54 -13.16 22.67
C PRO A 111 -3.68 -12.71 23.59
N GLY A 112 -4.81 -13.41 23.54
CA GLY A 112 -6.01 -13.11 24.31
C GLY A 112 -6.95 -12.06 23.70
N ASP A 113 -6.64 -11.51 22.52
CA ASP A 113 -7.48 -10.53 21.83
C ASP A 113 -8.42 -11.16 20.78
N GLN A 114 -9.34 -10.36 20.26
CA GLN A 114 -10.17 -10.76 19.11
C GLN A 114 -9.28 -11.09 17.90
N PHE A 115 -9.54 -12.24 17.27
CA PHE A 115 -8.76 -12.81 16.17
C PHE A 115 -7.33 -13.24 16.54
N ASP A 116 -7.13 -13.72 17.78
CA ASP A 116 -5.90 -14.40 18.20
C ASP A 116 -5.46 -15.48 17.19
N ARG A 117 -4.15 -15.54 16.91
CA ARG A 117 -3.54 -16.41 15.89
C ARG A 117 -2.52 -17.39 16.49
N GLU A 118 -2.39 -17.44 17.80
CA GLU A 118 -1.58 -18.41 18.54
C GLU A 118 -2.39 -19.64 18.99
#